data_AF-A0A661B1U8-F1
#
_entry.id   AF-A0A661B1U8-F1
#
_cell.length_a   1.000
_cell.length_b   1.000
_cell.length_c   1.000
_cell.angle_alpha   90.00
_cell.angle_beta   90.00
_cell.angle_gamma   90.00
#
_symmetry.space_group_name_H-M   'P 1'
#
loop_
_entity.id
_entity.type
_entity.pdbx_description
1 polymer ?
#
loop_
_entity_poly.entity_id
_entity_poly.type
_entity_poly.pdbx_seq_one_letter_code
_entity_poly.pdbx_strand_id
1 'polypeptide(L)'
;MSVEKKEQKIKAMGLFPEELQLEPEFVRELSLNNKFQRTLPLLTGWTGNRQVLLRATTGGLLKVSTVTEIYERYEVNPSSGTGGYITVLGGETKIETFSEVMSKVDIACKDNSIYIELSNDGVTYGGKIQLDAGDVFSEQISVKAVRITNVTTDGTADGKYQVIGYK
;
A
#
# COMPACT_ATOMS: atom_id res chain seq x y z
N MET A 1 5.29 64.05 -5.38
CA MET A 1 4.10 63.19 -5.18
C MET A 1 4.52 62.00 -4.34
N SER A 2 3.99 61.88 -3.13
CA SER A 2 4.21 60.74 -2.24
C SER A 2 3.39 59.55 -2.73
N VAL A 3 4.05 58.45 -3.05
CA VAL A 3 3.38 57.19 -3.41
C VAL A 3 2.77 56.59 -2.14
N GLU A 4 1.47 56.30 -2.15
CA GLU A 4 0.82 55.60 -1.05
C GLU A 4 1.40 54.20 -0.89
N LYS A 5 1.74 53.87 0.35
CA LYS A 5 2.29 52.57 0.74
C LYS A 5 1.18 51.52 0.56
N LYS A 6 1.27 50.69 -0.47
CA LYS A 6 0.37 49.54 -0.66
C LYS A 6 0.93 48.32 0.06
N GLU A 7 0.19 47.82 1.05
CA GLU A 7 0.54 46.59 1.77
C GLU A 7 -0.26 45.41 1.23
N GLN A 8 0.45 44.35 0.81
CA GLN A 8 -0.15 43.12 0.32
C GLN A 8 -0.18 42.09 1.45
N LYS A 9 -1.38 41.72 1.90
CA LYS A 9 -1.59 40.64 2.87
C LYS A 9 -1.60 39.30 2.13
N ILE A 10 -0.61 38.44 2.38
CA ILE A 10 -0.61 37.06 1.87
C ILE A 10 -1.52 36.24 2.81
N LYS A 11 -2.65 35.76 2.31
CA LYS A 11 -3.49 34.81 3.04
C LYS A 11 -2.74 33.48 3.16
N ALA A 12 -2.39 33.09 4.39
CA ALA A 12 -1.72 31.81 4.69
C ALA A 12 -2.67 30.60 4.64
N MET A 13 -3.58 30.56 3.67
CA MET A 13 -4.43 29.38 3.46
C MET A 13 -3.63 28.33 2.68
N GLY A 14 -3.32 27.20 3.32
CA GLY A 14 -2.70 26.04 2.67
C GLY A 14 -1.16 25.97 2.71
N LEU A 15 -0.49 26.84 3.48
CA LEU A 15 0.98 26.81 3.64
C LEU A 15 1.47 25.82 4.70
N PHE A 16 0.58 25.35 5.58
CA PHE A 16 0.91 24.44 6.67
C PHE A 16 0.07 23.16 6.53
N PRO A 17 0.65 21.97 6.76
CA PRO A 17 -0.11 20.73 6.86
C PRO A 17 -1.17 20.86 7.96
N GLU A 18 -2.38 20.32 7.73
CA GLU A 18 -3.47 20.31 8.73
C GLU A 18 -3.05 19.66 10.06
N GLU A 19 -2.03 18.81 10.01
CA GLU A 19 -1.45 18.08 11.14
C GLU A 19 -0.62 18.97 12.07
N LEU A 20 -0.24 20.17 11.63
CA LEU A 20 0.64 21.07 12.36
C LEU A 20 -0.18 22.07 13.19
N GLN A 21 -0.45 21.70 14.43
CA GLN A 21 -1.04 22.61 15.42
C GLN A 21 0.04 23.58 15.93
N LEU A 22 0.05 24.81 15.39
CA LEU A 22 0.94 25.88 15.84
C LEU A 22 0.20 26.80 16.80
N GLU A 23 0.83 27.09 17.94
CA GLU A 23 0.38 28.15 18.85
C GLU A 23 1.40 29.30 18.81
N PRO A 24 1.00 30.55 18.46
CA PRO A 24 -0.34 31.00 18.07
C PRO A 24 -0.69 30.65 16.60
N GLU A 25 -1.97 30.38 16.34
CA GLU A 25 -2.50 30.02 15.01
C GLU A 25 -2.31 31.14 13.96
N PHE A 26 -2.22 32.39 14.41
CA PHE A 26 -1.99 33.56 13.56
C PHE A 26 -0.86 34.42 14.12
N VAL A 27 0.20 34.63 13.33
CA VAL A 27 1.21 35.65 13.62
C VAL A 27 0.75 36.95 12.97
N ARG A 28 0.55 38.01 13.78
CA ARG A 28 0.02 39.30 13.33
C ARG A 28 0.92 40.02 12.33
N GLU A 29 2.23 39.79 12.41
CA GLU A 29 3.26 40.51 11.62
C GLU A 29 4.48 39.59 11.37
N LEU A 30 4.81 39.32 10.12
CA LEU A 30 6.14 38.78 9.75
C LEU A 30 7.15 39.93 9.86
N SER A 31 7.70 40.13 11.06
CA SER A 31 8.81 41.06 11.26
C SER A 31 10.13 40.35 10.89
N LEU A 32 10.87 40.93 9.94
CA LEU A 32 12.25 40.52 9.67
C LEU A 32 13.12 41.04 10.83
N ASN A 33 13.53 40.14 11.71
CA ASN A 33 14.42 40.44 12.84
C ASN A 33 15.81 39.89 12.53
N ASN A 34 16.88 40.66 12.79
CA ASN A 34 18.28 40.25 12.61
C ASN A 34 18.79 39.27 13.69
N LYS A 35 17.90 38.77 14.56
CA LYS A 35 18.22 37.69 15.51
C LYS A 35 18.16 36.38 14.76
N PHE A 36 19.23 35.57 14.87
CA PHE A 36 19.26 34.18 14.41
C PHE A 36 18.02 33.44 14.93
N GLN A 37 17.03 33.29 14.04
CA GLN A 37 15.84 32.52 14.28
C GLN A 37 16.22 31.07 13.93
N ARG A 38 16.06 30.15 14.88
CA ARG A 38 16.12 28.72 14.58
C ARG A 38 14.92 28.42 13.68
N THR A 39 15.11 28.52 12.37
CA THR A 39 14.21 27.93 11.39
C THR A 39 14.22 26.44 11.70
N LEU A 40 13.12 25.90 12.21
CA LEU A 40 12.89 24.47 12.19
C LEU A 40 12.51 24.15 10.74
N PRO A 41 13.41 23.57 9.92
CA PRO A 41 13.01 23.14 8.59
C PRO A 41 12.01 21.99 8.78
N LEU A 42 10.73 22.29 8.58
CA LEU A 42 9.71 21.25 8.45
C LEU A 42 9.94 20.60 7.09
N LEU A 43 10.33 19.32 7.12
CA LEU A 43 10.43 18.56 5.89
C LEU A 43 9.04 18.04 5.53
N THR A 44 8.53 18.49 4.39
CA THR A 44 7.20 18.13 3.90
C THR A 44 7.30 17.51 2.53
N GLY A 45 6.51 16.47 2.28
CA GLY A 45 6.34 15.88 0.96
C GLY A 45 5.13 16.47 0.24
N TRP A 46 5.14 16.44 -1.10
CA TRP A 46 3.98 16.79 -1.93
C TRP A 46 3.40 15.53 -2.57
N THR A 47 2.12 15.24 -2.33
CA THR A 47 1.45 14.01 -2.83
C THR A 47 0.68 14.23 -4.14
N GLY A 48 0.88 15.36 -4.80
CA GLY A 48 0.10 15.78 -5.98
C GLY A 48 -1.19 16.52 -5.62
N ASN A 49 -1.87 16.14 -4.53
CA ASN A 49 -3.12 16.75 -4.08
C ASN A 49 -2.98 17.61 -2.81
N ARG A 50 -2.03 17.29 -1.93
CA ARG A 50 -1.78 18.04 -0.68
C ARG A 50 -0.33 17.92 -0.20
N GLN A 51 0.04 18.79 0.73
CA GLN A 51 1.30 18.73 1.46
C GLN A 51 1.14 17.80 2.67
N VAL A 52 2.11 16.92 2.90
CA VAL A 52 2.14 15.99 4.05
C VAL A 52 3.41 16.18 4.87
N LEU A 53 3.30 16.12 6.20
CA LEU A 53 4.46 16.24 7.08
C LEU A 53 5.23 14.92 7.11
N LEU A 54 6.52 14.95 6.76
CA LEU A 54 7.35 13.74 6.77
C LEU A 54 7.75 13.40 8.20
N ARG A 55 7.34 12.22 8.67
CA ARG A 55 7.67 11.73 10.00
C ARG A 55 8.94 10.89 9.96
N ALA A 56 9.82 11.09 10.94
CA ALA A 56 10.96 10.20 11.17
C ALA A 56 10.52 8.99 12.01
N THR A 57 11.21 7.87 11.86
CA THR A 57 11.06 6.70 12.74
C THR A 57 11.53 7.02 14.16
N THR A 58 11.21 6.16 15.13
CA THR A 58 11.66 6.27 16.54
C THR A 58 13.18 6.35 16.71
N GLY A 59 13.97 5.90 15.71
CA GLY A 59 15.43 6.04 15.65
C GLY A 59 15.94 7.30 14.95
N GLY A 60 15.08 8.26 14.59
CA GLY A 60 15.47 9.50 13.92
C GLY A 60 15.78 9.37 12.43
N LEU A 61 15.48 8.22 11.82
CA LEU A 61 15.68 8.01 10.38
C LEU A 61 14.48 8.51 9.58
N LEU A 62 14.75 9.36 8.59
CA LEU A 62 13.79 9.79 7.59
C LEU A 62 13.86 8.81 6.40
N LYS A 63 12.85 7.94 6.26
CA LYS A 63 12.77 7.00 5.14
C LYS A 63 11.99 7.63 4.00
N VAL A 64 12.70 8.18 3.02
CA VAL A 64 12.12 8.53 1.71
C VAL A 64 12.65 7.47 0.76
N SER A 65 11.79 6.53 0.37
CA SER A 65 12.19 5.46 -0.55
C SER A 65 12.05 5.92 -1.99
N THR A 66 13.10 5.76 -2.78
CA THR A 66 13.03 5.75 -4.25
C THR A 66 12.59 4.39 -4.79
N VAL A 67 12.47 3.40 -3.92
CA VAL A 67 12.04 2.02 -4.21
C VAL A 67 10.60 1.89 -3.74
N THR A 68 9.71 1.46 -4.64
CA THR A 68 8.26 1.63 -4.50
C THR A 68 7.66 0.88 -3.30
N GLU A 69 8.35 -0.13 -2.75
CA GLU A 69 7.81 -1.02 -1.71
C GLU A 69 8.92 -1.38 -0.69
N ILE A 70 8.78 -0.89 0.55
CA ILE A 70 9.61 -1.34 1.66
C ILE A 70 8.90 -2.56 2.25
N TYR A 71 9.57 -3.72 2.27
CA TYR A 71 9.02 -4.90 2.93
C TYR A 71 8.74 -4.61 4.42
N GLU A 72 7.48 -4.75 4.83
CA GLU A 72 7.00 -4.62 6.20
C GLU A 72 6.65 -5.99 6.79
N ARG A 73 5.85 -6.77 6.07
CA ARG A 73 5.39 -8.11 6.49
C ARG A 73 4.94 -8.94 5.29
N TYR A 74 4.73 -10.24 5.53
CA TYR A 74 4.04 -11.11 4.58
C TYR A 74 2.95 -11.92 5.28
N GLU A 75 1.99 -12.39 4.48
CA GLU A 75 0.94 -13.30 4.91
C GLU A 75 0.98 -14.55 4.01
N VAL A 76 0.81 -15.73 4.61
CA VAL A 76 0.74 -17.01 3.90
C VAL A 76 -0.64 -17.60 4.13
N ASN A 77 -1.34 -17.90 3.04
CA ASN A 77 -2.69 -18.47 3.05
C ASN A 77 -3.60 -17.82 4.11
N PRO A 78 -3.83 -16.49 4.00
CA PRO A 78 -4.40 -15.66 5.07
C PRO A 78 -5.77 -16.11 5.58
N SER A 79 -6.57 -16.83 4.77
CA SER A 79 -7.86 -17.36 5.22
C SER A 79 -7.73 -18.56 6.15
N SER A 80 -6.67 -19.37 5.98
CA SER A 80 -6.46 -20.58 6.78
C SER A 80 -5.36 -20.45 7.83
N GLY A 81 -4.43 -19.51 7.67
CA GLY A 81 -3.21 -19.39 8.48
C GLY A 81 -2.30 -20.63 8.43
N THR A 82 -2.53 -21.54 7.49
CA THR A 82 -1.80 -22.82 7.41
C THR A 82 -0.53 -22.64 6.57
N GLY A 83 0.62 -23.01 7.14
CA GLY A 83 1.88 -23.05 6.41
C GLY A 83 1.89 -24.15 5.35
N GLY A 84 2.32 -23.83 4.12
CA GLY A 84 2.47 -24.78 3.02
C GLY A 84 1.32 -24.77 2.02
N TYR A 85 1.08 -25.92 1.38
CA TYR A 85 0.09 -26.05 0.31
C TYR A 85 -1.29 -26.45 0.86
N ILE A 86 -2.33 -25.80 0.35
CA ILE A 86 -3.74 -26.09 0.62
C ILE A 86 -4.35 -26.82 -0.57
N THR A 87 -5.21 -27.78 -0.27
CA THR A 87 -5.92 -28.55 -1.29
C THR A 87 -7.23 -27.85 -1.67
N VAL A 88 -7.50 -27.75 -2.97
CA VAL A 88 -8.78 -27.32 -3.54
C VAL A 88 -9.40 -28.49 -4.28
N LEU A 89 -10.56 -28.94 -3.81
CA LEU A 89 -11.19 -30.18 -4.28
C LEU A 89 -12.14 -29.90 -5.45
N GLY A 90 -12.07 -30.68 -6.54
CA GLY A 90 -13.07 -30.68 -7.61
C GLY A 90 -13.65 -29.29 -7.98
N GLY A 91 -14.98 -29.14 -7.94
CA GLY A 91 -15.68 -27.87 -8.22
C GLY A 91 -15.62 -26.80 -7.11
N GLU A 92 -14.82 -26.98 -6.07
CA GLU A 92 -14.71 -26.04 -4.95
C GLU A 92 -14.06 -24.71 -5.39
N THR A 93 -14.52 -23.62 -4.79
CA THR A 93 -13.89 -22.31 -4.87
C THR A 93 -13.33 -21.93 -3.51
N LYS A 94 -12.00 -21.75 -3.42
CA LYS A 94 -11.32 -21.19 -2.25
C LYS A 94 -11.04 -19.71 -2.46
N ILE A 95 -11.08 -18.94 -1.39
CA ILE A 95 -10.74 -17.52 -1.41
C ILE A 95 -9.75 -17.24 -0.28
N GLU A 96 -8.58 -16.71 -0.64
CA GLU A 96 -7.56 -16.22 0.27
C GLU A 96 -7.67 -14.70 0.34
N THR A 97 -8.13 -14.17 1.47
CA THR A 97 -8.29 -12.72 1.67
C THR A 97 -7.24 -12.21 2.63
N PHE A 98 -6.36 -11.34 2.15
CA PHE A 98 -5.32 -10.72 2.95
C PHE A 98 -5.89 -9.71 3.96
N SER A 99 -5.17 -9.45 5.07
CA SER A 99 -5.59 -8.45 6.06
C SER A 99 -5.62 -7.02 5.49
N GLU A 100 -4.76 -6.74 4.53
CA GLU A 100 -4.58 -5.46 3.84
C GLU A 100 -4.36 -5.69 2.33
N VAL A 101 -4.33 -4.61 1.54
CA VAL A 101 -3.93 -4.71 0.12
C VAL A 101 -2.42 -4.90 0.07
N MET A 102 -2.00 -6.04 -0.48
CA MET A 102 -0.62 -6.45 -0.67
C MET A 102 -0.05 -5.81 -1.93
N SER A 103 1.27 -5.60 -1.94
CA SER A 103 2.03 -4.88 -2.95
C SER A 103 2.71 -5.85 -3.94
N LYS A 104 3.03 -7.06 -3.46
CA LYS A 104 3.45 -8.20 -4.27
C LYS A 104 2.66 -9.46 -3.88
N VAL A 105 2.41 -10.35 -4.84
CA VAL A 105 1.83 -11.67 -4.59
C VAL A 105 2.65 -12.77 -5.27
N ASP A 106 2.88 -13.87 -4.53
CA ASP A 106 3.38 -15.13 -5.07
C ASP A 106 2.31 -16.21 -4.89
N ILE A 107 1.99 -16.95 -5.96
CA ILE A 107 1.02 -18.05 -5.94
C ILE A 107 1.67 -19.27 -6.59
N ALA A 108 1.86 -20.34 -5.82
CA ALA A 108 2.48 -21.57 -6.29
C ALA A 108 1.45 -22.67 -6.48
N CYS A 109 1.56 -23.40 -7.58
CA CYS A 109 0.79 -24.61 -7.89
C CYS A 109 1.70 -25.83 -7.78
N LYS A 110 1.25 -26.91 -7.12
CA LYS A 110 2.11 -28.09 -6.88
C LYS A 110 1.78 -29.31 -7.75
N ASP A 111 0.56 -29.84 -7.59
CA ASP A 111 0.26 -31.21 -8.06
C ASP A 111 -0.60 -31.21 -9.32
N ASN A 112 -1.69 -30.44 -9.36
CA ASN A 112 -2.62 -30.36 -10.49
C ASN A 112 -2.96 -28.92 -10.79
N SER A 113 -3.24 -28.63 -12.06
CA SER A 113 -3.49 -27.27 -12.53
C SER A 113 -4.66 -26.61 -11.78
N ILE A 114 -4.51 -25.31 -11.50
CA ILE A 114 -5.51 -24.49 -10.83
C ILE A 114 -5.81 -23.25 -11.68
N TYR A 115 -7.01 -22.69 -11.51
CA TYR A 115 -7.29 -21.33 -11.94
C TYR A 115 -7.17 -20.38 -10.76
N ILE A 116 -6.50 -19.25 -10.99
CA ILE A 116 -6.46 -18.12 -10.07
C ILE A 116 -7.21 -16.93 -10.66
N GLU A 117 -7.88 -16.16 -9.80
CA GLU A 117 -8.46 -14.86 -10.14
C GLU A 117 -8.04 -13.86 -9.06
N LEU A 118 -7.46 -12.73 -9.48
CA LEU A 118 -6.98 -11.68 -8.58
C LEU A 118 -8.06 -10.62 -8.34
N SER A 119 -8.10 -10.07 -7.13
CA SER A 119 -9.01 -9.00 -6.73
C SER A 119 -8.26 -7.90 -5.97
N ASN A 120 -8.59 -6.63 -6.26
CA ASN A 120 -8.03 -5.47 -5.57
C ASN A 120 -8.87 -5.00 -4.36
N ASP A 121 -10.13 -5.44 -4.25
CA ASP A 121 -11.10 -5.03 -3.24
C ASP A 121 -11.66 -6.20 -2.41
N GLY A 122 -11.38 -7.44 -2.82
CA GLY A 122 -11.90 -8.68 -2.21
C GLY A 122 -13.29 -9.11 -2.72
N VAL A 123 -13.92 -8.31 -3.59
CA VAL A 123 -15.30 -8.49 -4.05
C VAL A 123 -15.36 -8.73 -5.56
N THR A 124 -14.65 -7.92 -6.34
CA THR A 124 -14.57 -8.01 -7.80
C THR A 124 -13.31 -8.75 -8.22
N TYR A 125 -13.46 -9.72 -9.12
CA TYR A 125 -12.38 -10.61 -9.54
C TYR A 125 -12.13 -10.45 -11.04
N GLY A 126 -10.85 -10.48 -11.40
CA GLY A 126 -10.41 -10.44 -12.80
C GLY A 126 -10.70 -11.75 -13.56
N GLY A 127 -10.10 -11.86 -14.74
CA GLY A 127 -10.17 -13.09 -15.53
C GLY A 127 -9.42 -14.25 -14.86
N LYS A 128 -9.83 -15.48 -15.22
CA LYS A 128 -9.14 -16.70 -14.79
C LYS A 128 -7.78 -16.80 -15.49
N ILE A 129 -6.74 -17.04 -14.70
CA ILE A 129 -5.40 -17.37 -15.16
C ILE A 129 -5.15 -18.83 -14.75
N GLN A 130 -4.75 -19.67 -15.70
CA GLN A 130 -4.38 -21.05 -15.40
C GLN A 130 -2.93 -21.10 -14.93
N LEU A 131 -2.68 -21.86 -13.86
CA LEU A 131 -1.34 -22.27 -13.44
C LEU A 131 -1.26 -23.78 -13.52
N ASP A 132 -0.29 -24.30 -14.26
CA ASP A 132 -0.05 -25.72 -14.36
C ASP A 132 0.75 -26.24 -13.16
N ALA A 133 0.82 -27.57 -13.00
CA ALA A 133 1.51 -28.19 -11.88
C ALA A 133 3.00 -27.80 -11.88
N GLY A 134 3.46 -27.19 -10.78
CA GLY A 134 4.82 -26.68 -10.62
C GLY A 134 4.99 -25.20 -10.95
N ASP A 135 3.98 -24.54 -11.51
CA ASP A 135 4.05 -23.11 -11.84
C ASP A 135 4.05 -22.22 -10.60
N VAL A 136 4.72 -21.08 -10.73
CA VAL A 136 4.69 -19.99 -9.76
C VAL A 136 4.32 -18.70 -10.47
N PHE A 137 3.20 -18.11 -10.09
CA PHE A 137 2.82 -16.75 -10.46
C PHE A 137 3.41 -15.78 -9.44
N SER A 138 4.29 -14.87 -9.85
CA SER A 138 4.95 -13.90 -8.97
C SER A 138 4.91 -12.53 -9.61
N GLU A 139 4.05 -11.64 -9.12
CA GLU A 139 3.83 -10.31 -9.70
C GLU A 139 3.81 -9.21 -8.64
N GLN A 140 4.33 -8.04 -9.01
CA GLN A 140 4.21 -6.79 -8.23
C GLN A 140 2.92 -6.07 -8.64
N ILE A 141 1.85 -6.31 -7.90
CA ILE A 141 0.52 -5.78 -8.18
C ILE A 141 -0.29 -5.66 -6.90
N SER A 142 -1.16 -4.65 -6.85
CA SER A 142 -2.10 -4.44 -5.74
C SER A 142 -3.14 -5.56 -5.67
N VAL A 143 -3.07 -6.41 -4.63
CA VAL A 143 -3.99 -7.55 -4.44
C VAL A 143 -4.53 -7.59 -3.01
N LYS A 144 -5.86 -7.70 -2.88
CA LYS A 144 -6.57 -7.86 -1.61
C LYS A 144 -7.04 -9.30 -1.38
N ALA A 145 -7.43 -9.99 -2.45
CA ALA A 145 -7.83 -11.38 -2.37
C ALA A 145 -7.47 -12.16 -3.64
N VAL A 146 -7.30 -13.46 -3.48
CA VAL A 146 -7.10 -14.42 -4.57
C VAL A 146 -8.18 -15.48 -4.47
N ARG A 147 -8.91 -15.70 -5.57
CA ARG A 147 -9.84 -16.82 -5.71
C ARG A 147 -9.12 -17.95 -6.44
N ILE A 148 -9.26 -19.16 -5.93
CA ILE A 148 -8.64 -20.37 -6.45
C ILE A 148 -9.73 -21.39 -6.73
N THR A 149 -9.70 -21.96 -7.93
CA THR A 149 -10.54 -23.11 -8.32
C THR A 149 -9.69 -24.19 -8.95
N ASN A 150 -10.06 -25.45 -8.77
CA ASN A 150 -9.40 -26.54 -9.47
C ASN A 150 -9.79 -26.54 -10.96
N VAL A 151 -8.87 -26.91 -11.85
CA VAL A 151 -9.19 -27.09 -13.27
C VAL A 151 -10.00 -28.37 -13.47
N THR A 152 -9.62 -29.44 -12.78
CA THR A 152 -10.27 -30.76 -12.87
C THR A 152 -11.41 -30.86 -11.86
N THR A 153 -12.65 -30.86 -12.34
CA THR A 153 -13.84 -30.79 -11.47
C THR A 153 -14.54 -32.13 -11.23
N ASP A 154 -14.12 -33.20 -11.91
CA ASP A 154 -14.73 -34.54 -11.85
C ASP A 154 -14.30 -35.37 -10.61
N GLY A 155 -13.46 -34.80 -9.73
CA GLY A 155 -12.99 -35.43 -8.51
C GLY A 155 -11.85 -36.44 -8.72
N THR A 156 -11.29 -36.54 -9.93
CA THR A 156 -10.17 -37.45 -10.22
C THR A 156 -8.81 -36.90 -9.80
N ALA A 157 -8.69 -35.58 -9.68
CA ALA A 157 -7.45 -34.90 -9.35
C ALA A 157 -7.73 -33.60 -8.59
N ASP A 158 -7.06 -33.39 -7.45
CA ASP A 158 -7.21 -32.19 -6.63
C ASP A 158 -6.07 -31.20 -6.84
N GLY A 159 -6.42 -29.92 -6.94
CA GLY A 159 -5.45 -28.83 -7.03
C GLY A 159 -4.76 -28.59 -5.68
N LYS A 160 -3.50 -28.15 -5.72
CA LYS A 160 -2.79 -27.69 -4.51
C LYS A 160 -2.12 -26.36 -4.74
N TYR A 161 -2.42 -25.41 -3.89
CA TYR A 161 -1.96 -24.04 -4.01
C TYR A 161 -1.28 -23.54 -2.72
N GLN A 162 -0.41 -22.55 -2.86
CA GLN A 162 0.05 -21.72 -1.75
C GLN A 162 0.00 -20.27 -2.21
N VAL A 163 -0.56 -19.38 -1.40
CA VAL A 163 -0.64 -17.94 -1.66
C VAL A 163 0.20 -17.20 -0.62
N ILE A 164 1.05 -16.30 -1.09
CA ILE A 164 1.89 -15.43 -0.26
C ILE A 164 1.72 -13.99 -0.74
N GLY A 165 1.35 -13.10 0.17
CA GLY A 165 1.25 -11.66 -0.10
C GLY A 165 2.30 -10.90 0.70
N TYR A 166 2.96 -9.94 0.08
CA TYR A 166 3.96 -9.09 0.71
C TYR A 166 3.44 -7.65 0.78
N LYS A 167 3.76 -6.97 1.86
CA LYS A 167 3.50 -5.55 2.05
C LYS A 167 4.80 -4.77 2.04
#